data_AF-A0A1G3W2S2-F1
#
_entry.id   AF-A0A1G3W2S2-F1
#
_cell.length_a   1.000
_cell.length_b   1.000
_cell.length_c   1.000
_cell.angle_alpha   90.00
_cell.angle_beta   90.00
_cell.angle_gamma   90.00
#
_symmetry.space_group_name_H-M   'P 1'
#
loop_
_entity.id
_entity.type
_entity.pdbx_description
1 polymer ?
#
loop_
_entity_poly.entity_id
_entity_poly.type
_entity_poly.pdbx_seq_one_letter_code
_entity_poly.pdbx_strand_id
1 'polypeptide(L)'
;MGHKAHSIRTVNGVPMATIITAASVYDQKAILSLLDELKGRYPDLLFAYIILDRGYDAEEIHQDIYEHFDIIPIIIRKKMVYPKGFTKDGFPVCPWGTPMKPKGIEYDRKRTKYACFKACQESEQMLPLCDYLKEQYRFGYIGHTYFTNGYQKFGPALPHNAIYQKLKPLRTGIERTFGLVKENRYRMEETNFYRGIDNVTIHTVEHDIVLTQDIIFDYLTTGKKSPVLKLNY
;
A
#
# COMPACT_ATOMS: atom_id res chain seq x y z
N MET A 1 7.59 -24.34 -13.36
CA MET A 1 7.58 -24.87 -11.98
C MET A 1 6.15 -25.02 -11.50
N GLY A 2 5.83 -26.10 -10.77
CA GLY A 2 4.47 -26.37 -10.25
C GLY A 2 4.11 -25.63 -8.94
N HIS A 3 5.05 -24.87 -8.38
CA HIS A 3 4.91 -24.17 -7.11
C HIS A 3 5.25 -22.69 -7.28
N LYS A 4 4.75 -21.86 -6.36
CA LYS A 4 4.99 -20.42 -6.29
C LYS A 4 5.34 -20.01 -4.87
N ALA A 5 6.40 -19.21 -4.73
CA ALA A 5 6.73 -18.56 -3.47
C ALA A 5 6.04 -17.20 -3.39
N HIS A 6 5.34 -16.96 -2.28
CA HIS A 6 4.78 -15.67 -1.91
C HIS A 6 5.57 -15.15 -0.72
N SER A 7 6.14 -13.95 -0.82
CA SER A 7 6.99 -13.40 0.24
C SER A 7 6.60 -11.96 0.59
N ILE A 8 6.55 -11.66 1.88
CA ILE A 8 6.59 -10.29 2.41
C ILE A 8 8.05 -9.97 2.74
N ARG A 9 8.52 -8.83 2.22
CA ARG A 9 9.89 -8.35 2.41
C ARG A 9 9.87 -6.91 2.90
N THR A 10 10.90 -6.53 3.66
CA THR A 10 11.14 -5.11 3.95
C THR A 10 11.49 -4.35 2.67
N VAL A 11 11.41 -3.02 2.71
CA VAL A 11 11.81 -2.16 1.58
C VAL A 11 13.27 -2.36 1.15
N ASN A 12 14.12 -2.85 2.04
CA ASN A 12 15.53 -3.14 1.76
C ASN A 12 15.75 -4.53 1.18
N GLY A 13 14.71 -5.37 1.16
CA GLY A 13 14.73 -6.70 0.56
C GLY A 13 14.85 -7.85 1.54
N VAL A 14 15.01 -7.57 2.85
CA VAL A 14 15.05 -8.61 3.91
C VAL A 14 13.71 -9.36 3.94
N PRO A 15 13.69 -10.69 3.72
CA PRO A 15 12.48 -11.51 3.83
C PRO A 15 11.98 -11.55 5.27
N MET A 16 10.67 -11.39 5.45
CA MET A 16 10.02 -11.42 6.77
C MET A 16 9.13 -12.67 6.92
N ALA A 17 8.35 -12.97 5.89
CA ALA A 17 7.49 -14.15 5.83
C ALA A 17 7.45 -14.66 4.38
N THR A 18 7.52 -15.96 4.20
CA THR A 18 7.41 -16.63 2.90
C THR A 18 6.56 -17.88 3.05
N ILE A 19 5.59 -18.06 2.14
CA ILE A 19 4.80 -19.29 2.02
C ILE A 19 4.90 -19.85 0.60
N ILE A 20 4.93 -21.17 0.48
CA ILE A 20 4.94 -21.86 -0.80
C ILE A 20 3.56 -22.44 -1.06
N THR A 21 3.04 -22.22 -2.26
CA THR A 21 1.78 -22.80 -2.70
C THR A 21 1.95 -23.48 -4.05
N ALA A 22 0.94 -24.21 -4.51
CA ALA A 22 0.84 -24.57 -5.91
C ALA A 22 0.80 -23.30 -6.80
N ALA A 23 1.32 -23.40 -8.02
CA ALA A 23 1.39 -22.28 -8.97
C ALA A 23 0.01 -21.76 -9.41
N SER A 24 -1.05 -22.55 -9.23
CA SER A 24 -2.44 -22.17 -9.52
C SER A 24 -3.06 -21.25 -8.47
N VAL A 25 -2.43 -21.08 -7.30
CA VAL A 25 -2.95 -20.23 -6.24
C VAL A 25 -2.61 -18.77 -6.54
N TYR A 26 -3.65 -17.95 -6.62
CA TYR A 26 -3.53 -16.51 -6.84
C TYR A 26 -2.99 -15.79 -5.60
N ASP A 27 -2.13 -14.80 -5.82
CA ASP A 27 -1.44 -14.05 -4.76
C ASP A 27 -2.40 -13.33 -3.81
N GLN A 28 -3.55 -12.88 -4.33
CA GLN A 28 -4.62 -12.29 -3.54
C GLN A 28 -5.12 -13.22 -2.42
N LYS A 29 -5.08 -14.53 -2.63
CA LYS A 29 -5.51 -15.51 -1.62
C LYS A 29 -4.41 -15.80 -0.59
N ALA A 30 -3.16 -15.55 -0.95
CA ALA A 30 -1.99 -15.82 -0.11
C ALA A 30 -1.66 -14.67 0.84
N ILE A 31 -2.03 -13.42 0.51
CA ILE A 31 -1.59 -12.24 1.26
C ILE A 31 -2.08 -12.19 2.71
N LEU A 32 -3.32 -12.62 2.98
CA LEU A 32 -3.87 -12.60 4.34
C LEU A 32 -3.15 -13.63 5.22
N SER A 33 -2.98 -14.86 4.72
CA SER A 33 -2.20 -15.89 5.41
C SER A 33 -0.73 -15.48 5.63
N LEU A 34 -0.13 -14.75 4.68
CA LEU A 34 1.21 -14.18 4.86
C LEU A 34 1.27 -13.13 5.97
N LEU A 35 0.23 -12.30 6.10
CA LEU A 35 0.12 -11.32 7.17
C LEU A 35 -0.12 -11.97 8.54
N ASP A 36 -0.89 -13.05 8.59
CA ASP A 36 -1.04 -13.87 9.81
C ASP A 36 0.31 -14.45 10.24
N GLU A 37 1.05 -15.06 9.31
CA GLU A 37 2.41 -15.56 9.56
C GLU A 37 3.36 -14.45 10.03
N LEU A 38 3.29 -13.27 9.40
CA LEU A 38 4.11 -12.13 9.77
C LEU A 38 3.83 -11.66 11.21
N LYS A 39 2.55 -11.49 11.57
CA LYS A 39 2.16 -11.05 12.92
C LYS A 39 2.43 -12.13 13.96
N GLY A 40 2.17 -13.40 13.65
CA GLY A 40 2.44 -14.52 14.55
C GLY A 40 3.94 -14.69 14.84
N ARG A 41 4.79 -14.45 13.84
CA ARG A 41 6.25 -14.53 13.99
C ARG A 41 6.84 -13.33 14.73
N TYR A 42 6.25 -12.14 14.55
CA TYR A 42 6.76 -10.90 15.12
C TYR A 42 5.67 -10.14 15.89
N PRO A 43 5.16 -10.70 17.01
CA PRO A 43 4.03 -10.12 17.74
C PRO A 43 4.34 -8.73 18.31
N ASP A 44 5.60 -8.45 18.61
CA ASP A 44 6.05 -7.19 19.21
C ASP A 44 6.43 -6.11 18.17
N LEU A 45 6.48 -6.46 16.88
CA LEU A 45 6.80 -5.50 15.83
C LEU A 45 5.53 -4.83 15.29
N LEU A 46 5.54 -3.50 15.29
CA LEU A 46 4.48 -2.72 14.67
C LEU A 46 4.72 -2.57 13.16
N PHE A 47 3.80 -3.10 12.36
CA PHE A 47 3.76 -2.90 10.92
C PHE A 47 2.71 -1.82 10.60
N ALA A 48 3.16 -0.62 10.19
CA ALA A 48 2.24 0.48 9.91
C ALA A 48 1.73 0.50 8.46
N TYR A 49 2.55 0.04 7.51
CA TYR A 49 2.26 0.13 6.08
C TYR A 49 2.67 -1.15 5.36
N ILE A 50 1.89 -1.54 4.36
CA ILE A 50 2.28 -2.56 3.38
C ILE A 50 2.16 -1.99 1.97
N ILE A 51 3.13 -2.29 1.11
CA ILE A 51 3.13 -1.85 -0.28
C ILE A 51 2.81 -3.06 -1.15
N LEU A 52 1.75 -2.96 -1.95
CA LEU A 52 1.27 -4.06 -2.80
C LEU A 52 1.09 -3.61 -4.25
N ASP A 53 1.26 -4.58 -5.14
CA ASP A 53 1.07 -4.37 -6.57
C ASP A 53 -0.39 -4.18 -6.98
N ARG A 54 -0.58 -3.71 -8.22
CA ARG A 54 -1.91 -3.55 -8.82
C ARG A 54 -2.74 -4.84 -8.82
N GLY A 55 -2.07 -5.99 -8.80
CA GLY A 55 -2.70 -7.30 -8.67
C GLY A 55 -3.57 -7.41 -7.42
N TYR A 56 -3.24 -6.70 -6.33
CA TYR A 56 -3.97 -6.74 -5.06
C TYR A 56 -5.05 -5.66 -4.92
N ASP A 57 -5.28 -4.84 -5.95
CA ASP A 57 -6.26 -3.76 -5.88
C ASP A 57 -7.69 -4.32 -6.02
N ALA A 58 -8.23 -4.75 -4.87
CA ALA A 58 -9.57 -5.28 -4.65
C ALA A 58 -10.10 -4.77 -3.31
N GLU A 59 -11.39 -4.45 -3.23
CA GLU A 59 -12.05 -3.87 -2.05
C GLU A 59 -11.80 -4.67 -0.77
N GLU A 60 -12.04 -5.98 -0.82
CA GLU A 60 -11.86 -6.90 0.32
C GLU A 60 -10.43 -6.86 0.86
N ILE A 61 -9.42 -6.81 -0.01
CA ILE A 61 -8.01 -6.75 0.41
C ILE A 61 -7.70 -5.42 1.12
N HIS A 62 -8.22 -4.30 0.64
CA HIS A 62 -8.05 -3.01 1.32
C HIS A 62 -8.71 -3.00 2.69
N GLN A 63 -9.93 -3.55 2.76
CA GLN A 63 -10.69 -3.65 3.99
C GLN A 63 -9.98 -4.56 5.00
N ASP A 64 -9.64 -5.79 4.61
CA ASP A 64 -9.13 -6.79 5.54
C ASP A 64 -7.76 -6.40 6.11
N ILE A 65 -6.86 -5.87 5.28
CA ILE A 65 -5.55 -5.40 5.73
C ILE A 65 -5.70 -4.27 6.76
N TYR A 66 -6.66 -3.37 6.55
CA TYR A 66 -6.88 -2.26 7.46
C TYR A 66 -7.61 -2.68 8.74
N GLU A 67 -8.69 -3.45 8.62
CA GLU A 67 -9.59 -3.78 9.73
C GLU A 67 -9.09 -4.93 10.61
N HIS A 68 -8.46 -5.96 10.01
CA HIS A 68 -7.99 -7.13 10.76
C HIS A 68 -6.52 -7.01 11.15
N PHE A 69 -5.72 -6.30 10.34
CA PHE A 69 -4.29 -6.20 10.59
C PHE A 69 -3.83 -4.82 11.09
N ASP A 70 -4.70 -3.81 11.15
CA ASP A 70 -4.33 -2.43 11.52
C ASP A 70 -3.19 -1.86 10.67
N ILE A 71 -3.05 -2.35 9.44
CA ILE A 71 -2.01 -1.93 8.49
C ILE A 71 -2.64 -1.02 7.45
N ILE A 72 -1.96 0.07 7.07
CA ILE A 72 -2.40 0.93 5.96
C ILE A 72 -1.91 0.35 4.62
N PRO A 73 -2.81 -0.09 3.72
CA PRO A 73 -2.42 -0.70 2.45
C PRO A 73 -2.11 0.35 1.37
N ILE A 74 -0.85 0.40 0.93
CA ILE A 74 -0.38 1.21 -0.20
C ILE A 74 -0.42 0.35 -1.48
N ILE A 75 -1.61 0.21 -2.06
CA ILE A 75 -1.80 -0.64 -3.26
C ILE A 75 -1.89 0.22 -4.52
N ILE A 76 -1.15 -0.18 -5.57
CA ILE A 76 -1.26 0.51 -6.87
C ILE A 76 -2.68 0.39 -7.42
N ARG A 77 -3.37 1.53 -7.50
CA ARG A 77 -4.76 1.58 -7.94
C ARG A 77 -4.92 1.25 -9.42
N LYS A 78 -5.97 0.48 -9.73
CA LYS A 78 -6.61 0.39 -11.05
C LYS A 78 -7.41 1.66 -11.31
N LYS A 79 -7.90 1.82 -12.54
CA LYS A 79 -8.77 2.95 -12.88
C LYS A 79 -10.06 2.85 -12.06
N MET A 80 -10.38 3.92 -11.34
CA MET A 80 -11.54 3.97 -10.46
C MET A 80 -12.68 4.79 -11.06
N VAL A 81 -13.90 4.40 -10.74
CA VAL A 81 -15.12 5.16 -11.06
C VAL A 81 -15.78 5.58 -9.76
N TYR A 82 -15.97 6.89 -9.61
CA TYR A 82 -16.60 7.50 -8.44
C TYR A 82 -18.07 7.86 -8.75
N PRO A 83 -18.94 7.84 -7.73
CA PRO A 83 -20.34 8.21 -7.89
C PRO A 83 -20.50 9.72 -8.17
N LYS A 84 -21.72 10.13 -8.52
CA LYS A 84 -22.07 11.55 -8.69
C LYS A 84 -21.74 12.32 -7.40
N GLY A 85 -21.22 13.54 -7.56
CA GLY A 85 -20.75 14.38 -6.45
C GLY A 85 -19.25 14.24 -6.16
N PHE A 86 -18.52 13.47 -6.98
CA PHE A 86 -17.07 13.33 -6.93
C PHE A 86 -16.42 13.65 -8.27
N THR A 87 -15.17 14.07 -8.23
CA THR A 87 -14.32 14.19 -9.42
C THR A 87 -13.84 12.81 -9.89
N LYS A 88 -13.22 12.77 -11.07
CA LYS A 88 -12.58 11.57 -11.62
C LYS A 88 -11.46 11.02 -10.71
N ASP A 89 -10.85 11.90 -9.92
CA ASP A 89 -9.76 11.57 -8.99
C ASP A 89 -10.26 11.24 -7.57
N GLY A 90 -11.57 11.24 -7.34
CA GLY A 90 -12.19 10.86 -6.07
C GLY A 90 -12.31 11.98 -5.05
N PHE A 91 -12.14 13.24 -5.45
CA PHE A 91 -12.40 14.37 -4.56
C PHE A 91 -13.90 14.68 -4.53
N PRO A 92 -14.52 14.85 -3.35
CA PRO A 92 -15.90 15.31 -3.28
C PRO A 92 -16.01 16.73 -3.85
N VAL A 93 -17.19 17.08 -4.32
CA VAL A 93 -17.48 18.37 -4.95
C VAL A 93 -18.33 19.23 -4.00
N CYS A 94 -17.98 20.50 -3.88
CA CYS A 94 -18.74 21.50 -3.12
C CYS A 94 -20.14 21.70 -3.72
N PRO A 95 -21.09 22.27 -2.96
CA PRO A 95 -22.40 22.67 -3.50
C PRO A 95 -22.31 23.56 -4.75
N TRP A 96 -21.25 24.36 -4.90
CA TRP A 96 -20.99 25.23 -6.07
C TRP A 96 -20.16 24.57 -7.18
N GLY A 97 -20.03 23.24 -7.20
CA GLY A 97 -19.37 22.54 -8.30
C GLY A 97 -17.84 22.50 -8.26
N THR A 98 -17.19 23.17 -7.30
CA THR A 98 -15.72 23.15 -7.15
C THR A 98 -15.23 21.89 -6.42
N PRO A 99 -14.15 21.23 -6.85
CA PRO A 99 -13.53 20.13 -6.11
C PRO A 99 -13.06 20.56 -4.72
N MET A 100 -13.36 19.74 -3.70
CA MET A 100 -12.89 19.97 -2.33
C MET A 100 -11.44 19.52 -2.18
N LYS A 101 -10.71 20.17 -1.25
CA LYS A 101 -9.32 19.80 -0.92
C LYS A 101 -9.27 19.00 0.39
N PRO A 102 -8.41 17.97 0.48
CA PRO A 102 -8.28 17.18 1.70
C PRO A 102 -7.72 18.04 2.84
N LYS A 103 -8.31 17.90 4.03
CA LYS A 103 -7.91 18.63 5.23
C LYS A 103 -7.16 17.74 6.22
N GLY A 104 -7.54 16.46 6.29
CA GLY A 104 -6.92 15.49 7.18
C GLY A 104 -7.73 14.20 7.23
N ILE A 105 -7.09 13.15 7.74
CA ILE A 105 -7.70 11.85 7.98
C ILE A 105 -7.99 11.74 9.47
N GLU A 106 -9.22 11.39 9.82
CA GLU A 106 -9.67 11.12 11.19
C GLU A 106 -9.76 9.59 11.34
N TYR A 107 -8.63 8.97 11.72
CA TYR A 107 -8.50 7.50 11.80
C TYR A 107 -9.45 6.89 12.84
N ASP A 108 -9.66 7.57 13.96
CA ASP A 108 -10.62 7.20 15.01
C ASP A 108 -12.06 7.07 14.48
N ARG A 109 -12.40 7.88 13.48
CA ARG A 109 -13.72 7.92 12.83
C ARG A 109 -13.73 7.26 11.45
N LYS A 110 -12.62 6.65 11.04
CA LYS A 110 -12.43 6.00 9.73
C LYS A 110 -12.93 6.85 8.57
N ARG A 111 -12.54 8.12 8.54
CA ARG A 111 -13.02 9.08 7.54
C ARG A 111 -11.97 10.10 7.13
N THR A 112 -12.11 10.61 5.91
CA THR A 112 -11.29 11.73 5.40
C THR A 112 -12.13 12.99 5.37
N LYS A 113 -11.60 14.06 5.94
CA LYS A 113 -12.21 15.38 5.97
C LYS A 113 -11.74 16.21 4.79
N TYR A 114 -12.69 16.85 4.12
CA TYR A 114 -12.45 17.74 2.99
C TYR A 114 -13.04 19.12 3.29
N ALA A 115 -12.47 20.15 2.66
CA ALA A 115 -12.95 21.52 2.79
C ALA A 115 -12.99 22.23 1.44
N CYS A 116 -13.97 23.12 1.28
CA CYS A 116 -14.12 23.98 0.10
C CYS A 116 -13.27 25.25 0.14
N PHE A 117 -12.67 25.59 1.29
CA PHE A 117 -11.82 26.77 1.45
C PHE A 117 -12.44 28.07 0.92
N LYS A 118 -13.76 28.25 1.16
CA LYS A 118 -14.53 29.40 0.68
C LYS A 118 -14.47 29.62 -0.85
N ALA A 119 -14.30 28.56 -1.65
CA ALA A 119 -14.30 28.61 -3.12
C ALA A 119 -15.52 29.29 -3.75
N CYS A 120 -16.63 29.42 -3.02
CA CYS A 120 -17.77 30.21 -3.46
C CYS A 120 -17.47 31.72 -3.68
N GLN A 121 -16.35 32.24 -3.15
CA GLN A 121 -15.88 33.61 -3.45
C GLN A 121 -15.34 33.75 -4.87
N GLU A 122 -14.87 32.66 -5.47
CA GLU A 122 -14.22 32.63 -6.78
C GLU A 122 -15.21 32.30 -7.91
N SER A 123 -16.47 31.98 -7.57
CA SER A 123 -17.49 31.62 -8.57
C SER A 123 -18.20 32.88 -9.07
N GLU A 124 -18.09 33.15 -10.38
CA GLU A 124 -18.82 34.23 -11.07
C GLU A 124 -20.35 34.04 -11.01
N GLN A 125 -20.83 32.84 -10.68
CA GLN A 125 -22.24 32.53 -10.42
C GLN A 125 -22.59 32.90 -8.96
N MET A 126 -22.53 34.18 -8.64
CA MET A 126 -23.07 34.72 -7.39
C MET A 126 -24.60 34.65 -7.40
N LEU A 127 -25.18 33.49 -7.11
CA LEU A 127 -26.51 33.28 -6.55
C LEU A 127 -26.68 31.75 -6.33
N PRO A 128 -26.80 31.28 -5.07
CA PRO A 128 -27.25 31.98 -3.87
C PRO A 128 -26.10 32.45 -2.95
N LEU A 129 -26.46 33.29 -1.98
CA LEU A 129 -25.61 33.77 -0.88
C LEU A 129 -24.84 32.59 -0.26
N CYS A 130 -23.51 32.65 -0.26
CA CYS A 130 -22.68 31.60 0.32
C CYS A 130 -22.68 31.69 1.85
N ASP A 131 -23.54 30.92 2.52
CA ASP A 131 -23.62 30.86 3.99
C ASP A 131 -22.28 30.51 4.66
N TYR A 132 -21.40 29.84 3.92
CA TYR A 132 -20.10 29.35 4.38
C TYR A 132 -18.98 30.41 4.33
N LEU A 133 -19.32 31.68 4.09
CA LEU A 133 -18.39 32.80 4.23
C LEU A 133 -18.27 33.30 5.68
N LYS A 134 -19.30 33.05 6.51
CA LYS A 134 -19.38 33.47 7.92
C LYS A 134 -18.17 32.97 8.72
N GLU A 135 -17.76 33.71 9.75
CA GLU A 135 -16.57 33.41 10.56
C GLU A 135 -16.58 32.00 11.18
N GLN A 136 -17.76 31.53 11.58
CA GLN A 136 -17.97 30.17 12.12
C GLN A 136 -17.54 29.05 11.14
N TYR A 137 -17.52 29.34 9.83
CA TYR A 137 -17.06 28.42 8.78
C TYR A 137 -15.66 28.81 8.31
N ARG A 138 -14.67 28.71 9.20
CA ARG A 138 -13.26 29.08 8.93
C ARG A 138 -12.72 28.52 7.61
N PHE A 139 -13.08 27.28 7.27
CA PHE A 139 -12.64 26.60 6.04
C PHE A 139 -13.74 26.46 4.97
N GLY A 140 -14.85 27.18 5.12
CA GLY A 140 -16.04 27.03 4.29
C GLY A 140 -16.81 25.72 4.54
N TYR A 141 -17.50 25.23 3.52
CA TYR A 141 -18.21 23.95 3.58
C TYR A 141 -17.23 22.78 3.83
N ILE A 142 -17.60 21.90 4.75
CA ILE A 142 -16.84 20.71 5.13
C ILE A 142 -17.63 19.47 4.74
N GLY A 143 -16.95 18.56 4.05
CA GLY A 143 -17.48 17.28 3.62
C GLY A 143 -16.62 16.14 4.16
N HIS A 144 -17.19 14.94 4.21
CA HIS A 144 -16.49 13.75 4.69
C HIS A 144 -16.70 12.58 3.73
N THR A 145 -15.66 11.77 3.55
CA THR A 145 -15.78 10.42 2.99
C THR A 145 -15.46 9.41 4.08
N TYR A 146 -16.15 8.27 4.08
CA TYR A 146 -15.97 7.23 5.09
C TYR A 146 -15.33 6.01 4.46
N PHE A 147 -14.41 5.37 5.19
CA PHE A 147 -13.68 4.20 4.70
C PHE A 147 -14.66 3.03 4.46
N THR A 148 -15.66 2.91 5.33
CA THR A 148 -16.74 1.90 5.24
C THR A 148 -17.59 2.02 3.97
N ASN A 149 -17.54 3.14 3.25
CA ASN A 149 -18.22 3.29 1.96
C ASN A 149 -17.42 2.70 0.79
N GLY A 150 -16.24 2.13 1.08
CA GLY A 150 -15.35 1.49 0.13
C GLY A 150 -13.90 1.84 0.47
N TYR A 151 -13.17 0.93 1.11
CA TYR A 151 -11.76 1.08 1.48
C TYR A 151 -10.88 1.27 0.24
N GLN A 152 -11.25 0.68 -0.89
CA GLN A 152 -10.54 0.93 -2.14
C GLN A 152 -10.67 2.38 -2.61
N LYS A 153 -11.86 2.99 -2.45
CA LYS A 153 -12.19 4.34 -2.96
C LYS A 153 -11.86 5.45 -1.98
N PHE A 154 -12.06 5.19 -0.70
CA PHE A 154 -12.12 6.21 0.34
C PHE A 154 -11.22 5.88 1.53
N GLY A 155 -10.51 4.76 1.50
CA GLY A 155 -9.64 4.32 2.59
C GLY A 155 -8.46 5.27 2.88
N PRO A 156 -7.60 4.89 3.82
CA PRO A 156 -6.58 5.79 4.39
C PRO A 156 -5.45 6.18 3.42
N ALA A 157 -5.24 5.41 2.34
CA ALA A 157 -4.14 5.60 1.40
C ALA A 157 -4.63 5.77 -0.04
N LEU A 158 -5.16 6.94 -0.35
CA LEU A 158 -5.57 7.31 -1.71
C LEU A 158 -4.40 7.86 -2.52
N PRO A 159 -4.44 7.79 -3.86
CA PRO A 159 -3.36 8.26 -4.73
C PRO A 159 -2.89 9.71 -4.50
N HIS A 160 -3.80 10.56 -4.03
CA HIS A 160 -3.52 11.97 -3.74
C HIS A 160 -2.99 12.21 -2.31
N ASN A 161 -2.97 11.19 -1.44
CA ASN A 161 -2.44 11.32 -0.09
C ASN A 161 -0.91 11.35 -0.11
N ALA A 162 -0.32 12.22 0.69
CA ALA A 162 1.14 12.37 0.78
C ALA A 162 1.85 11.05 1.15
N ILE A 163 1.25 10.27 2.04
CA ILE A 163 1.77 8.95 2.45
C ILE A 163 1.86 8.01 1.24
N TYR A 164 0.80 7.93 0.44
CA TYR A 164 0.78 7.09 -0.76
C TYR A 164 1.84 7.54 -1.76
N GLN A 165 1.95 8.84 -2.03
CA GLN A 165 2.95 9.39 -2.95
C GLN A 165 4.38 9.14 -2.48
N LYS A 166 4.64 9.16 -1.17
CA LYS A 166 5.95 8.92 -0.58
C LYS A 166 6.33 7.43 -0.59
N LEU A 167 5.38 6.53 -0.31
CA LEU A 167 5.66 5.10 -0.15
C LEU A 167 5.57 4.31 -1.46
N LYS A 168 4.65 4.67 -2.37
CA LYS A 168 4.48 3.98 -3.67
C LYS A 168 5.80 3.82 -4.45
N PRO A 169 6.70 4.81 -4.55
CA PRO A 169 7.96 4.67 -5.29
C PRO A 169 8.88 3.54 -4.77
N LEU A 170 8.77 3.17 -3.49
CA LEU A 170 9.59 2.10 -2.90
C LEU A 170 9.28 0.72 -3.48
N ARG A 171 8.12 0.55 -4.14
CA ARG A 171 7.76 -0.67 -4.85
C ARG A 171 8.83 -1.09 -5.86
N THR A 172 9.39 -0.14 -6.61
CA THR A 172 10.41 -0.46 -7.62
C THR A 172 11.66 -1.07 -6.99
N GLY A 173 11.99 -0.70 -5.75
CA GLY A 173 13.05 -1.37 -4.98
C GLY A 173 12.71 -2.82 -4.66
N ILE A 174 11.46 -3.09 -4.29
CA ILE A 174 10.94 -4.45 -4.03
C ILE A 174 11.00 -5.28 -5.32
N GLU A 175 10.54 -4.75 -6.46
CA GLU A 175 10.60 -5.43 -7.78
C GLU A 175 12.05 -5.79 -8.16
N ARG A 176 12.99 -4.85 -7.96
CA ARG A 176 14.42 -5.10 -8.20
C ARG A 176 14.99 -6.16 -7.27
N THR A 177 14.58 -6.17 -6.01
CA THR A 177 15.01 -7.20 -5.04
C THR A 177 14.53 -8.59 -5.51
N PHE A 178 13.27 -8.71 -5.93
CA PHE A 178 12.77 -9.97 -6.49
C PHE A 178 13.56 -10.40 -7.72
N GLY A 179 13.90 -9.46 -8.62
CA GLY A 179 14.77 -9.75 -9.77
C GLY A 179 16.18 -10.23 -9.38
N LEU A 180 16.77 -9.68 -8.30
CA LEU A 180 18.06 -10.16 -7.78
C LEU A 180 17.97 -11.61 -7.29
N VAL A 181 16.90 -11.95 -6.59
CA VAL A 181 16.69 -13.29 -6.01
C VAL A 181 16.37 -14.33 -7.07
N LYS A 182 15.44 -14.01 -7.96
CA LYS A 182 14.91 -14.98 -8.91
C LYS A 182 15.83 -15.23 -10.10
N GLU A 183 16.39 -14.16 -10.66
CA GLU A 183 17.00 -14.19 -11.99
C GLU A 183 18.50 -13.88 -11.96
N ASN A 184 18.93 -12.86 -11.21
CA ASN A 184 20.26 -12.29 -11.45
C ASN A 184 21.34 -12.87 -10.54
N ARG A 185 21.17 -12.76 -9.21
CA ARG A 185 22.22 -13.06 -8.24
C ARG A 185 22.15 -14.48 -7.73
N TYR A 186 20.95 -14.91 -7.32
CA TYR A 186 20.77 -16.23 -6.70
C TYR A 186 20.12 -17.25 -7.63
N ARG A 187 19.55 -16.79 -8.75
CA ARG A 187 19.00 -17.66 -9.82
C ARG A 187 18.05 -18.75 -9.29
N MET A 188 17.29 -18.42 -8.24
CA MET A 188 16.43 -19.38 -7.55
C MET A 188 15.52 -20.14 -8.52
N GLU A 189 15.04 -19.49 -9.59
CA GLU A 189 14.16 -20.14 -10.55
C GLU A 189 14.89 -21.16 -11.46
N GLU A 190 16.18 -20.96 -11.72
CA GLU A 190 17.02 -21.88 -12.50
C GLU A 190 17.57 -23.03 -11.64
N THR A 191 17.88 -22.76 -10.36
CA THR A 191 18.52 -23.72 -9.45
C THR A 191 17.52 -24.63 -8.73
N ASN A 192 16.23 -24.34 -8.81
CA ASN A 192 15.21 -25.13 -8.13
C ASN A 192 14.86 -26.41 -8.92
N PHE A 193 15.64 -27.47 -8.68
CA PHE A 193 15.40 -28.81 -9.23
C PHE A 193 14.57 -29.71 -8.29
N TYR A 194 14.12 -29.17 -7.16
CA TYR A 194 13.43 -29.92 -6.13
C TYR A 194 12.00 -30.29 -6.53
N ARG A 195 11.57 -31.49 -6.15
CA ARG A 195 10.18 -31.97 -6.31
C ARG A 195 9.53 -32.09 -4.93
N GLY A 196 8.23 -31.80 -4.87
CA GLY A 196 7.47 -31.77 -3.61
C GLY A 196 7.54 -30.41 -2.92
N ILE A 197 6.44 -30.02 -2.29
CA ILE A 197 6.28 -28.68 -1.70
C ILE A 197 7.25 -28.44 -0.53
N ASP A 198 7.54 -29.47 0.26
CA ASP A 198 8.42 -29.37 1.42
C ASP A 198 9.86 -29.09 0.99
N ASN A 199 10.36 -29.79 -0.02
CA ASN A 199 11.71 -29.59 -0.54
C ASN A 199 11.88 -28.20 -1.17
N VAL A 200 10.87 -27.72 -1.91
CA VAL A 200 10.85 -26.35 -2.45
C VAL A 200 10.80 -25.31 -1.32
N THR A 201 10.12 -25.62 -0.21
CA THR A 201 10.07 -24.76 0.97
C THR A 201 11.44 -24.64 1.62
N ILE A 202 12.14 -25.75 1.84
CA ILE A 202 13.52 -25.76 2.38
C ILE A 202 14.42 -24.90 1.49
N HIS A 203 14.40 -25.13 0.17
CA HIS A 203 15.20 -24.36 -0.78
C HIS A 203 14.91 -22.85 -0.72
N THR A 204 13.64 -22.49 -0.54
CA THR A 204 13.25 -21.08 -0.41
C THR A 204 13.77 -20.45 0.88
N VAL A 205 13.73 -21.20 1.98
CA VAL A 205 14.28 -20.75 3.28
C VAL A 205 15.80 -20.55 3.19
N GLU A 206 16.53 -21.48 2.56
CA GLU A 206 17.98 -21.36 2.33
C GLU A 206 18.31 -20.05 1.59
N HIS A 207 17.58 -19.75 0.52
CA HIS A 207 17.76 -18.50 -0.22
C HIS A 207 17.43 -17.26 0.60
N ASP A 208 16.35 -17.27 1.39
CA ASP A 208 15.99 -16.14 2.24
C ASP A 208 17.06 -15.87 3.32
N ILE A 209 17.70 -16.92 3.86
CA ILE A 209 18.86 -16.82 4.76
C ILE A 209 20.06 -16.20 4.04
N VAL A 210 20.45 -16.76 2.89
CA VAL A 210 21.62 -16.29 2.12
C VAL A 210 21.44 -14.84 1.69
N LEU A 211 20.24 -14.45 1.24
CA LEU A 211 19.94 -13.06 0.89
C LEU A 211 20.09 -12.13 2.09
N THR A 212 19.60 -12.55 3.26
CA THR A 212 19.69 -11.73 4.48
C THR A 212 21.15 -11.54 4.90
N GLN A 213 21.96 -12.61 4.86
CA GLN A 213 23.40 -12.54 5.12
C GLN A 213 24.12 -11.61 4.15
N ASP A 214 23.77 -11.65 2.87
CA ASP A 214 24.35 -10.80 1.85
C ASP A 214 24.03 -9.32 2.04
N ILE A 215 22.76 -9.00 2.39
CA ILE A 215 22.36 -7.63 2.74
C ILE A 215 23.16 -7.12 3.95
N ILE A 216 23.34 -7.97 4.98
CA ILE A 216 24.14 -7.62 6.16
C ILE A 216 25.60 -7.38 5.77
N PHE A 217 26.18 -8.26 4.96
CA PHE A 217 27.57 -8.15 4.52
C PHE A 217 27.80 -6.89 3.65
N ASP A 218 26.91 -6.61 2.70
CA ASP A 218 26.98 -5.40 1.87
C ASP A 218 26.89 -4.12 2.71
N TYR A 219 26.04 -4.12 3.76
CA TYR A 219 25.97 -3.02 4.71
C TYR A 219 27.27 -2.85 5.50
N LEU A 220 27.84 -3.93 6.03
CA LEU A 220 29.09 -3.88 6.81
C LEU A 220 30.29 -3.42 5.96
N THR A 221 30.30 -3.74 4.67
CA THR A 221 31.42 -3.43 3.76
C THR A 221 31.31 -2.06 3.11
N THR A 222 30.10 -1.66 2.69
CA THR A 222 29.89 -0.44 1.90
C THR A 222 29.15 0.66 2.64
N GLY A 223 28.56 0.36 3.80
CA GLY A 223 27.64 1.23 4.53
C GLY A 223 26.26 1.39 3.88
N LYS A 224 26.00 0.74 2.74
CA LYS A 224 24.71 0.84 2.04
C LYS A 224 23.66 -0.01 2.72
N LYS A 225 22.53 0.61 3.09
CA LYS A 225 21.40 -0.08 3.74
C LYS A 225 20.54 -0.91 2.78
N SER A 226 20.67 -0.69 1.48
CA SER A 226 19.97 -1.44 0.45
C SER A 226 20.82 -1.52 -0.82
N PRO A 227 20.88 -2.69 -1.49
CA PRO A 227 21.59 -2.83 -2.76
C PRO A 227 20.87 -2.11 -3.92
N VAL A 228 19.57 -1.82 -3.76
CA VAL A 228 18.69 -1.35 -4.85
C VAL A 228 18.07 0.03 -4.61
N LEU A 229 18.05 0.50 -3.36
CA LEU A 229 17.50 1.79 -2.98
C LEU A 229 18.58 2.72 -2.41
N LYS A 230 18.59 3.97 -2.89
CA LYS A 230 19.29 5.07 -2.20
C LYS A 230 18.36 5.64 -1.13
N LEU A 231 18.45 5.10 0.07
CA LEU A 231 17.72 5.63 1.22
C LEU A 231 18.52 6.79 1.83
N ASN A 232 18.22 8.00 1.37
CA ASN A 232 18.70 9.24 2.00
C ASN A 232 17.75 9.57 3.14
N TYR A 233 18.04 9.09 4.35
CA TYR A 233 17.42 9.58 5.58
C TYR A 233 18.42 10.47 6.31
#